data_AF-A0A8S1SJP8-F1
#
_entry.id   AF-A0A8S1SJP8-F1
#
_cell.length_a   1.000
_cell.length_b   1.000
_cell.length_c   1.000
_cell.angle_alpha   90.00
_cell.angle_beta   90.00
_cell.angle_gamma   90.00
#
_symmetry.space_group_name_H-M   'P 1'
#
loop_
_entity.id
_entity.type
_entity.pdbx_description
1 polymer ?
#
loop_
_entity_poly.entity_id
_entity_poly.type
_entity_poly.pdbx_seq_one_letter_code
_entity_poly.pdbx_strand_id
1 'polypeptide(L)'
;MYLSQKTQLRLANLITTIAEGEKKTEIFRQVLAEYNMFEPYTAFKRLDYKKTGQLTVSDLVNFLLENKINASNSQAEYLFKKLDQNKDGRITYPDFIQFILPKEDSRLRHIVSQREYSSNKINKQLPTEVEWGLSKVFYQEIKNYISISTAQEILTGCADFTSLDAFRCIDQAFLGYITIETLQNFLKQNGIRLSFDDLIAFFRVVDQDADGKINYSELLEAITFTPDYFQQERQFVDELRKSREKIIQLEKEREEINNLKRSRERIEELKKSREYLEELRKSREKVEQLEELRQSSERQEDLKKSRERLEQLKNSRERMEKLKYSSEKVQDFKNSRESLEDLKKSREILQELKSSRERLNQLEELKKSRQKIEELEELKKSRERQAQIAELRQSRERLEDLRKSREKLQQMEYERKNYDKMEELKKSRERIEELQKQRKKMEELRNYQESLELQKKERDGMDLRRSQERIQELKKSRQRIDQMEALRNSREQERTIQEMRQSRERIEQLRDSELRIQQLENQRRSLERSRQLEKIERDLEYERQRSQERIQRLELEAEIERKERERALEEEINFVQSRIYDTPKRRY
;
A
#
# COMPACT_ATOMS: atom_id res chain seq x y z
N MET A 1 19.66 -1.88 21.46
CA MET A 1 19.87 -0.69 22.31
C MET A 1 18.78 0.27 21.86
N TYR A 2 17.92 0.81 22.73
CA TYR A 2 16.82 1.63 22.22
C TYR A 2 17.35 2.99 21.74
N LEU A 3 16.82 3.49 20.61
CA LEU A 3 17.15 4.81 20.08
C LEU A 3 16.95 5.87 21.17
N SER A 4 17.86 6.85 21.27
CA SER A 4 17.67 7.98 22.17
C SER A 4 16.41 8.77 21.79
N GLN A 5 15.82 9.48 22.77
CA GLN A 5 14.65 10.32 22.53
C GLN A 5 14.87 11.33 21.40
N LYS A 6 16.10 11.84 21.27
CA LYS A 6 16.49 12.77 20.21
C LYS A 6 16.43 12.11 18.82
N THR A 7 16.92 10.87 18.71
CA THR A 7 16.91 10.11 17.46
C THR A 7 15.51 9.62 17.09
N GLN A 8 14.69 9.23 18.08
CA GLN A 8 13.26 8.95 17.88
C GLN A 8 12.51 10.18 17.36
N LEU A 9 12.77 11.37 17.90
CA LEU A 9 12.16 12.61 17.41
C LEU A 9 12.57 12.92 15.96
N ARG A 10 13.81 12.64 15.58
CA ARG A 10 14.27 12.77 14.18
C ARG A 10 13.54 11.82 13.24
N LEU A 11 13.33 10.57 13.67
CA LEU A 11 12.52 9.59 12.93
C LEU A 11 11.06 10.06 12.79
N ALA A 12 10.47 10.57 13.87
CA ALA A 12 9.12 11.12 13.88
C ALA A 12 8.98 12.34 12.93
N ASN A 13 9.99 13.21 12.89
CA ASN A 13 10.05 14.34 11.96
C ASN A 13 10.20 13.90 10.50
N LEU A 14 10.97 12.85 10.22
CA LEU A 14 11.08 12.29 8.87
C LEU A 14 9.75 11.71 8.38
N ILE A 15 9.06 10.93 9.22
CA ILE A 15 7.72 10.40 8.93
C ILE A 15 6.74 11.55 8.62
N THR A 16 6.78 12.60 9.44
CA THR A 16 5.95 13.80 9.24
C THR A 16 6.28 14.50 7.92
N THR A 17 7.56 14.62 7.57
CA THR A 17 8.03 15.23 6.32
C THR A 17 7.52 14.46 5.10
N ILE A 18 7.55 13.12 5.15
CA ILE A 18 7.03 12.25 4.09
C ILE A 18 5.51 12.44 3.95
N ALA A 19 4.77 12.38 5.06
CA ALA A 19 3.31 12.54 5.08
C ALA A 19 2.87 13.89 4.48
N GLU A 20 3.46 14.99 4.94
CA GLU A 20 3.14 16.33 4.46
C GLU A 20 3.50 16.52 2.98
N GLY A 21 4.61 15.92 2.54
CA GLY A 21 5.05 15.94 1.16
C GLY A 21 4.03 15.29 0.22
N GLU A 22 3.56 14.09 0.55
CA GLU A 22 2.56 13.38 -0.26
C GLU A 22 1.21 14.11 -0.27
N LYS A 23 0.77 14.72 0.84
CA LYS A 23 -0.46 15.53 0.84
C LYS A 23 -0.35 16.72 -0.11
N LYS A 24 0.79 17.42 -0.13
CA LYS A 24 1.03 18.52 -1.06
C LYS A 24 1.03 18.04 -2.51
N THR A 25 1.65 16.89 -2.79
CA THR A 25 1.62 16.31 -4.13
C THR A 25 0.19 15.92 -4.53
N GLU A 26 -0.56 15.29 -3.63
CA GLU A 26 -1.94 14.87 -3.88
C GLU A 26 -2.85 16.04 -4.21
N ILE A 27 -2.70 17.19 -3.53
CA ILE A 27 -3.40 18.43 -3.88
C ILE A 27 -3.09 18.84 -5.33
N PHE A 28 -1.83 18.80 -5.76
CA PHE A 28 -1.49 19.13 -7.15
C PHE A 28 -2.02 18.10 -8.16
N ARG A 29 -2.09 16.81 -7.81
CA ARG A 29 -2.73 15.78 -8.64
C ARG A 29 -4.22 16.09 -8.81
N GLN A 30 -4.92 16.47 -7.74
CA GLN A 30 -6.33 16.86 -7.78
C GLN A 30 -6.55 18.11 -8.64
N VAL A 31 -5.77 19.18 -8.42
CA VAL A 31 -5.83 20.40 -9.22
C VAL A 31 -5.59 20.12 -10.71
N LEU A 32 -4.58 19.31 -11.04
CA LEU A 32 -4.32 18.91 -12.43
C LEU A 32 -5.51 18.14 -13.03
N ALA A 33 -6.09 17.23 -12.25
CA ALA A 33 -7.22 16.41 -12.66
C ALA A 33 -8.52 17.22 -12.82
N GLU A 34 -8.71 18.29 -12.05
CA GLU A 34 -9.86 19.20 -12.17
C GLU A 34 -9.89 19.98 -13.49
N TYR A 35 -8.74 20.23 -14.13
CA TYR A 35 -8.73 20.89 -15.43
C TYR A 35 -9.38 20.01 -16.50
N ASN A 36 -10.53 20.45 -17.04
CA ASN A 36 -11.30 19.69 -18.03
C ASN A 36 -10.50 19.28 -19.27
N MET A 37 -9.50 20.06 -19.65
CA MET A 37 -8.62 19.80 -20.80
C MET A 37 -7.47 18.84 -20.51
N PHE A 38 -7.27 18.42 -19.25
CA PHE A 38 -6.23 17.46 -18.91
C PHE A 38 -6.64 16.06 -19.34
N GLU A 39 -6.08 15.60 -20.46
CA GLU A 39 -6.20 14.21 -20.91
C GLU A 39 -4.84 13.51 -20.67
N PRO A 40 -4.76 12.46 -19.82
CA PRO A 40 -3.49 11.89 -19.37
C PRO A 40 -2.59 11.36 -20.49
N TYR A 41 -3.15 10.79 -21.56
CA TYR A 41 -2.37 10.25 -22.66
C TYR A 41 -1.69 11.34 -23.49
N THR A 42 -2.35 12.50 -23.66
CA THR A 42 -1.76 13.68 -24.28
C THR A 42 -0.63 14.24 -23.43
N ALA A 43 -0.76 14.25 -22.11
CA ALA A 43 0.32 14.62 -21.18
C ALA A 43 1.50 13.64 -21.24
N PHE A 44 1.23 12.33 -21.34
CA PHE A 44 2.27 11.33 -21.54
C PHE A 44 3.03 11.54 -22.86
N LYS A 45 2.33 11.76 -23.98
CA LYS A 45 2.96 12.06 -25.27
C LYS A 45 3.76 13.36 -25.27
N ARG A 46 3.33 14.35 -24.48
CA ARG A 46 4.06 15.60 -24.29
C ARG A 46 5.44 15.37 -23.65
N LEU A 47 5.53 14.39 -22.75
CA LEU A 47 6.78 13.96 -22.12
C LEU A 47 7.60 13.07 -23.06
N ASP A 48 6.96 12.13 -23.76
CA ASP A 48 7.60 11.21 -24.72
C ASP A 48 7.97 11.91 -26.04
N TYR A 49 8.94 12.82 -25.97
CA TYR A 49 9.36 13.63 -27.11
C TYR A 49 9.89 12.77 -28.27
N LYS A 50 10.56 11.65 -27.94
CA LYS A 50 11.12 10.71 -28.93
C LYS A 50 10.09 9.72 -29.47
N LYS A 51 8.86 9.68 -28.93
CA LYS A 51 7.77 8.80 -29.33
C LYS A 51 8.15 7.32 -29.26
N THR A 52 8.92 6.95 -28.25
CA THR A 52 9.37 5.56 -28.03
C THR A 52 8.29 4.73 -27.35
N GLY A 53 7.26 5.37 -26.79
CA GLY A 53 6.27 4.76 -25.92
C GLY A 53 6.76 4.58 -24.47
N GLN A 54 7.95 5.08 -24.13
CA GLN A 54 8.58 4.91 -22.82
C GLN A 54 9.32 6.19 -22.43
N LEU A 55 9.05 6.72 -21.24
CA LEU A 55 9.74 7.91 -20.76
C LEU A 55 11.11 7.54 -20.21
N THR A 56 12.11 8.33 -20.58
CA THR A 56 13.48 8.25 -20.05
C THR A 56 13.76 9.38 -19.08
N VAL A 57 14.85 9.26 -18.30
CA VAL A 57 15.32 10.36 -17.43
C VAL A 57 15.53 11.65 -18.26
N SER A 58 16.06 11.53 -19.48
CA SER A 58 16.26 12.69 -20.37
C SER A 58 14.96 13.37 -20.78
N ASP A 59 13.88 12.61 -20.97
CA ASP A 59 12.57 13.16 -21.32
C ASP A 59 12.00 14.00 -20.16
N LEU A 60 12.14 13.50 -18.93
CA LEU A 60 11.76 14.24 -17.72
C LEU A 60 12.61 15.51 -17.55
N VAL A 61 13.93 15.42 -17.71
CA VAL A 61 14.83 16.59 -17.63
C VAL A 61 14.46 17.64 -18.66
N ASN A 62 14.21 17.24 -19.91
CA ASN A 62 13.83 18.18 -20.97
C ASN A 62 12.52 18.90 -20.64
N PHE A 63 11.49 18.16 -20.21
CA PHE A 63 10.21 18.74 -19.82
C PHE A 63 10.33 19.74 -18.66
N LEU A 64 11.12 19.39 -17.63
CA LEU A 64 11.36 20.26 -16.48
C LEU A 64 12.08 21.55 -16.89
N LEU A 65 13.12 21.45 -17.74
CA LEU A 65 13.86 22.60 -18.24
C LEU A 65 12.99 23.53 -19.09
N GLU A 66 12.15 22.99 -19.98
CA GLU A 66 11.19 23.77 -20.78
C GLU A 66 10.19 24.53 -19.90
N ASN A 67 9.84 23.95 -18.75
CA ASN A 67 8.98 24.56 -17.74
C ASN A 67 9.73 25.38 -16.68
N LYS A 68 11.00 25.72 -16.94
CA LYS A 68 11.85 26.56 -16.08
C LYS A 68 12.09 25.97 -14.69
N ILE A 69 12.08 24.64 -14.58
CA ILE A 69 12.43 23.89 -13.38
C ILE A 69 13.81 23.27 -13.61
N ASN A 70 14.82 23.81 -12.93
CA ASN A 70 16.18 23.28 -12.99
C ASN A 70 16.33 22.15 -11.97
N ALA A 71 16.19 20.92 -12.44
CA ALA A 71 16.44 19.73 -11.64
C ALA A 71 17.87 19.22 -11.84
N SER A 72 18.53 18.77 -10.77
CA SER A 72 19.80 18.04 -10.88
C SER A 72 19.57 16.61 -11.40
N ASN A 73 20.63 15.95 -11.89
CA ASN A 73 20.52 14.57 -12.36
C ASN A 73 19.97 13.62 -11.29
N SER A 74 20.42 13.74 -10.04
CA SER A 74 19.89 12.93 -8.92
C SER A 74 18.41 13.19 -8.64
N GLN A 75 17.93 14.42 -8.82
CA GLN A 75 16.50 14.76 -8.68
C GLN A 75 15.68 14.15 -9.82
N ALA A 76 16.20 14.18 -11.05
CA ALA A 76 15.55 13.55 -12.19
C ALA A 76 15.54 12.01 -12.09
N GLU A 77 16.63 11.41 -11.62
CA GLU A 77 16.72 9.98 -11.33
C GLU A 77 15.75 9.56 -10.23
N TYR A 78 15.58 10.39 -9.18
CA TYR A 78 14.55 10.16 -8.16
C TYR A 78 13.15 10.17 -8.76
N LEU A 79 12.82 11.20 -9.56
CA LEU A 79 11.52 11.26 -10.24
C LEU A 79 11.29 10.05 -11.13
N PHE A 80 12.32 9.63 -11.86
CA PHE A 80 12.26 8.44 -12.71
C PHE A 80 11.90 7.19 -11.88
N LYS A 81 12.62 6.95 -10.78
CA LYS A 81 12.34 5.82 -9.87
C LYS A 81 10.95 5.90 -9.23
N LYS A 82 10.43 7.10 -8.98
CA LYS A 82 9.08 7.30 -8.46
C LYS A 82 7.98 7.04 -9.49
N LEU A 83 8.28 7.30 -10.76
CA LEU A 83 7.37 7.01 -11.87
C LEU A 83 7.39 5.52 -12.21
N ASP A 84 8.55 4.86 -12.22
CA ASP A 84 8.74 3.42 -12.51
C ASP A 84 8.20 2.55 -11.34
N GLN A 85 6.88 2.32 -11.32
CA GLN A 85 6.22 1.65 -10.20
C GLN A 85 6.46 0.13 -10.18
N ASN A 86 6.56 -0.49 -11.35
CA ASN A 86 6.85 -1.92 -11.47
C ASN A 86 8.35 -2.24 -11.38
N LYS A 87 9.22 -1.21 -11.28
CA LYS A 87 10.68 -1.30 -11.14
C LYS A 87 11.35 -2.07 -12.29
N ASP A 88 10.79 -1.97 -13.50
CA ASP A 88 11.32 -2.65 -14.69
C ASP A 88 12.37 -1.82 -15.45
N GLY A 89 12.67 -0.61 -14.95
CA GLY A 89 13.62 0.31 -15.54
C GLY A 89 13.05 1.12 -16.70
N ARG A 90 11.73 1.15 -16.88
CA ARG A 90 11.03 1.89 -17.93
C ARG A 90 9.79 2.57 -17.33
N ILE A 91 9.43 3.73 -17.87
CA ILE A 91 8.18 4.41 -17.49
C ILE A 91 7.22 4.29 -18.65
N THR A 92 6.22 3.43 -18.50
CA THR A 92 5.15 3.25 -19.48
C THR A 92 3.94 4.14 -19.15
N TYR A 93 2.93 4.15 -20.03
CA TYR A 93 1.71 4.90 -19.77
C TYR A 93 0.96 4.45 -18.49
N PRO A 94 0.79 3.14 -18.22
CA PRO A 94 0.28 2.65 -16.93
C PRO A 94 0.98 3.27 -15.70
N ASP A 95 2.31 3.28 -15.71
CA ASP A 95 3.13 3.83 -14.62
C ASP A 95 2.86 5.33 -14.44
N PHE A 96 2.84 6.06 -15.56
CA PHE A 96 2.56 7.49 -15.58
C PHE A 96 1.16 7.82 -15.04
N ILE A 97 0.11 7.10 -15.47
CA ILE A 97 -1.25 7.39 -14.98
C ILE A 97 -1.41 7.05 -13.51
N GLN A 98 -0.77 5.99 -13.04
CA GLN A 98 -0.84 5.58 -11.64
C GLN A 98 -0.17 6.62 -10.73
N PHE A 99 0.87 7.28 -11.23
CA PHE A 99 1.57 8.35 -10.53
C PHE A 99 0.85 9.71 -10.59
N ILE A 100 0.33 10.11 -11.76
CA ILE A 100 -0.16 11.47 -11.99
C ILE A 100 -1.60 11.70 -11.53
N LEU A 101 -2.43 10.64 -11.51
CA LEU A 101 -3.83 10.78 -11.14
C LEU A 101 -4.02 10.81 -9.62
N PRO A 102 -5.06 11.50 -9.12
CA PRO A 102 -5.40 11.53 -7.70
C PRO A 102 -5.56 10.12 -7.13
N LYS A 103 -5.05 9.93 -5.91
CA LYS A 103 -5.19 8.69 -5.13
C LYS A 103 -6.35 8.77 -4.14
N GLU A 104 -6.70 9.97 -3.66
CA GLU A 104 -7.78 10.17 -2.68
C GLU A 104 -9.15 10.32 -3.35
N ASP A 105 -9.24 11.08 -4.44
CA ASP A 105 -10.50 11.29 -5.16
C ASP A 105 -10.70 10.24 -6.26
N SER A 106 -11.30 9.11 -5.87
CA SER A 106 -11.63 8.02 -6.79
C SER A 106 -12.61 8.43 -7.90
N ARG A 107 -13.51 9.39 -7.63
CA ARG A 107 -14.49 9.87 -8.62
C ARG A 107 -13.79 10.70 -9.68
N LEU A 108 -12.96 11.65 -9.26
CA LEU A 108 -12.20 12.49 -10.17
C LEU A 108 -11.21 11.64 -10.98
N ARG A 109 -10.52 10.69 -10.34
CA ARG A 109 -9.67 9.70 -11.03
C ARG A 109 -10.43 8.99 -12.15
N HIS A 110 -11.63 8.46 -11.87
CA HIS A 110 -12.46 7.78 -12.85
C HIS A 110 -12.87 8.68 -14.02
N ILE A 111 -13.30 9.91 -13.74
CA ILE A 111 -13.68 10.90 -14.77
C ILE A 111 -12.49 11.21 -15.68
N VAL A 112 -11.32 11.46 -15.11
CA VAL A 112 -10.12 11.81 -15.89
C VAL A 112 -9.66 10.65 -16.76
N SER A 113 -9.73 9.41 -16.27
CA SER A 113 -9.41 8.21 -17.05
C SER A 113 -10.32 7.97 -18.25
N GLN A 114 -11.50 8.61 -18.31
CA GLN A 114 -12.45 8.48 -19.42
C GLN A 114 -12.39 9.63 -20.43
N ARG A 115 -11.53 10.63 -20.22
CA ARG A 115 -11.43 11.77 -21.14
C ARG A 115 -10.97 11.32 -22.52
N GLU A 116 -11.67 11.78 -23.55
CA GLU A 116 -11.38 11.39 -24.92
C GLU A 116 -10.08 12.03 -25.41
N TYR A 117 -9.23 11.20 -26.02
CA TYR A 117 -8.03 11.66 -26.70
C TYR A 117 -8.39 12.55 -27.88
N SER A 118 -8.09 13.84 -27.79
CA SER A 118 -8.25 14.79 -28.89
C SER A 118 -6.97 14.82 -29.74
N SER A 119 -6.99 14.15 -30.90
CA SER A 119 -5.87 14.13 -31.86
C SER A 119 -5.57 15.49 -32.51
N ASN A 120 -6.46 16.46 -32.36
CA ASN A 120 -6.40 17.71 -33.08
C ASN A 120 -5.46 18.69 -32.38
N LYS A 121 -4.21 18.71 -32.88
CA LYS A 121 -3.08 19.57 -32.50
C LYS A 121 -2.30 19.04 -31.30
N ILE A 122 -1.38 18.11 -31.55
CA ILE A 122 -0.16 17.99 -30.74
C ILE A 122 0.65 19.26 -30.99
N ASN A 123 0.27 20.37 -30.35
CA ASN A 123 1.17 21.48 -30.17
C ASN A 123 2.37 20.96 -29.36
N LYS A 124 3.54 21.57 -29.53
CA LYS A 124 4.71 21.26 -28.68
C LYS A 124 4.42 21.36 -27.18
N GLN A 125 3.35 22.04 -26.78
CA GLN A 125 2.98 22.34 -25.40
C GLN A 125 1.50 22.01 -25.15
N LEU A 126 1.21 21.58 -23.93
CA LEU A 126 -0.16 21.40 -23.43
C LEU A 126 -0.84 22.77 -23.23
N PRO A 127 -2.18 22.81 -23.07
CA PRO A 127 -2.85 24.01 -22.57
C PRO A 127 -2.15 24.54 -21.32
N THR A 128 -2.04 25.86 -21.18
CA THR A 128 -1.19 26.51 -20.18
C THR A 128 -1.47 26.04 -18.75
N GLU A 129 -2.73 25.85 -18.41
CA GLU A 129 -3.18 25.38 -17.10
C GLU A 129 -2.75 23.93 -16.83
N VAL A 130 -2.83 23.08 -17.86
CA VAL A 130 -2.46 21.66 -17.80
C VAL A 130 -0.94 21.50 -17.73
N GLU A 131 -0.20 22.22 -18.59
CA GLU A 131 1.26 22.24 -18.58
C GLU A 131 1.78 22.71 -17.20
N TRP A 132 1.17 23.77 -16.65
CA TRP A 132 1.48 24.27 -15.31
C TRP A 132 1.16 23.23 -14.23
N GLY A 133 -0.02 22.62 -14.26
CA GLY A 133 -0.43 21.62 -13.26
C GLY A 133 0.49 20.41 -13.24
N LEU A 134 0.82 19.88 -14.42
CA LEU A 134 1.77 18.77 -14.58
C LEU A 134 3.16 19.13 -14.05
N SER A 135 3.64 20.33 -14.40
CA SER A 135 4.91 20.85 -13.89
C SER A 135 4.92 20.99 -12.37
N LYS A 136 3.78 21.36 -11.76
CA LYS A 136 3.67 21.49 -10.30
C LYS A 136 3.69 20.15 -9.58
N VAL A 137 3.10 19.10 -10.14
CA VAL A 137 3.20 17.74 -9.56
C VAL A 137 4.66 17.31 -9.50
N PHE A 138 5.40 17.37 -10.62
CA PHE A 138 6.82 16.98 -10.62
C PHE A 138 7.69 17.90 -9.77
N TYR A 139 7.43 19.21 -9.81
CA TYR A 139 8.16 20.15 -8.96
C TYR A 139 7.97 19.85 -7.48
N GLN A 140 6.75 19.53 -7.04
CA GLN A 140 6.49 19.18 -5.65
C GLN A 140 7.22 17.91 -5.25
N GLU A 141 7.30 16.91 -6.14
CA GLU A 141 8.05 15.68 -5.90
C GLU A 141 9.57 15.92 -5.79
N ILE A 142 10.13 16.84 -6.57
CA ILE A 142 11.52 17.27 -6.39
C ILE A 142 11.71 17.94 -5.02
N LYS A 143 10.77 18.77 -4.57
CA LYS A 143 10.84 19.37 -3.23
C LYS A 143 10.75 18.29 -2.14
N ASN A 144 9.86 17.31 -2.32
CA ASN A 144 9.73 16.17 -1.41
C ASN A 144 11.06 15.42 -1.33
N TYR A 145 11.70 15.11 -2.46
CA TYR A 145 13.03 14.50 -2.49
C TYR A 145 14.03 15.29 -1.65
N ILE A 146 14.16 16.61 -1.85
CA ILE A 146 15.13 17.42 -1.11
C ILE A 146 14.86 17.38 0.40
N SER A 147 13.61 17.60 0.82
CA SER A 147 13.25 17.62 2.24
C SER A 147 13.39 16.26 2.91
N ILE A 148 12.94 15.19 2.24
CA ILE A 148 13.05 13.82 2.74
C ILE A 148 14.52 13.41 2.83
N SER A 149 15.30 13.65 1.78
CA SER A 149 16.71 13.25 1.73
C SER A 149 17.55 13.97 2.80
N THR A 150 17.30 15.26 3.05
CA THR A 150 17.91 15.99 4.17
C THR A 150 17.52 15.40 5.53
N ALA A 151 16.24 15.06 5.73
CA ALA A 151 15.76 14.46 6.97
C ALA A 151 16.31 13.05 7.19
N GLN A 152 16.43 12.26 6.12
CA GLN A 152 17.07 10.94 6.13
C GLN A 152 18.55 11.07 6.51
N GLU A 153 19.30 11.99 5.90
CA GLU A 153 20.72 12.22 6.21
C GLU A 153 20.94 12.58 7.69
N ILE A 154 20.09 13.47 8.23
CA ILE A 154 20.13 13.84 9.65
C ILE A 154 19.82 12.66 10.58
N LEU A 155 18.89 11.78 10.18
CA LEU A 155 18.51 10.60 10.94
C LEU A 155 19.61 9.53 10.90
N THR A 156 20.08 9.16 9.71
CA THR A 156 21.11 8.13 9.52
C THR A 156 22.48 8.57 10.03
N GLY A 157 22.75 9.87 10.11
CA GLY A 157 23.95 10.42 10.72
C GLY A 157 23.97 10.39 12.25
N CYS A 158 22.91 9.92 12.92
CA CYS A 158 22.94 9.75 14.38
C CYS A 158 23.80 8.54 14.76
N ALA A 159 24.70 8.70 15.73
CA ALA A 159 25.59 7.62 16.17
C ALA A 159 24.84 6.41 16.78
N ASP A 160 23.66 6.64 17.33
CA ASP A 160 22.79 5.60 17.92
C ASP A 160 21.73 5.09 16.95
N PHE A 161 21.72 5.53 15.69
CA PHE A 161 20.74 5.08 14.70
C PHE A 161 21.12 3.70 14.16
N THR A 162 20.15 2.78 14.25
CA THR A 162 20.12 1.57 13.42
C THR A 162 18.71 1.43 12.85
N SER A 163 18.60 0.95 11.62
CA SER A 163 17.30 0.74 10.97
C SER A 163 16.43 -0.27 11.73
N LEU A 164 17.06 -1.26 12.37
CA LEU A 164 16.38 -2.24 13.21
C LEU A 164 15.81 -1.63 14.49
N ASP A 165 16.58 -0.80 15.19
CA ASP A 165 16.09 -0.12 16.40
C ASP A 165 15.03 0.93 16.04
N ALA A 166 15.13 1.58 14.87
CA ALA A 166 14.08 2.47 14.34
C ALA A 166 12.76 1.72 14.13
N PHE A 167 12.79 0.56 13.48
CA PHE A 167 11.61 -0.28 13.29
C PHE A 167 11.02 -0.73 14.63
N ARG A 168 11.84 -1.25 15.55
CA ARG A 168 11.41 -1.72 16.88
C ARG A 168 10.85 -0.62 17.78
N CYS A 169 11.31 0.62 17.63
CA CYS A 169 10.74 1.74 18.38
C CYS A 169 9.28 2.04 17.98
N ILE A 170 8.91 1.73 16.73
CA ILE A 170 7.53 1.88 16.23
C ILE A 170 6.72 0.60 16.50
N ASP A 171 7.27 -0.58 16.17
CA ASP A 171 6.66 -1.89 16.42
C ASP A 171 6.87 -2.37 17.88
N GLN A 172 6.35 -1.61 18.84
CA GLN A 172 6.47 -1.93 20.27
C GLN A 172 5.73 -3.21 20.65
N ALA A 173 4.75 -3.64 19.85
CA ALA A 173 3.98 -4.85 20.04
C ALA A 173 4.66 -6.10 19.42
N PHE A 174 5.81 -5.94 18.77
CA PHE A 174 6.57 -7.02 18.10
C PHE A 174 5.71 -7.83 17.11
N LEU A 175 4.85 -7.14 16.37
CA LEU A 175 4.00 -7.76 15.35
C LEU A 175 4.79 -8.18 14.12
N GLY A 176 5.98 -7.61 13.92
CA GLY A 176 6.81 -7.76 12.73
C GLY A 176 6.40 -6.84 11.58
N TYR A 177 5.43 -5.95 11.82
CA TYR A 177 4.94 -4.95 10.88
C TYR A 177 4.37 -3.74 11.63
N ILE A 178 4.36 -2.59 10.98
CA ILE A 178 3.83 -1.33 11.52
C ILE A 178 2.42 -1.12 10.99
N THR A 179 1.52 -0.75 11.89
CA THR A 179 0.13 -0.38 11.56
C THR A 179 -0.07 1.11 11.83
N ILE A 180 -1.19 1.66 11.37
CA ILE A 180 -1.56 3.05 11.65
C ILE A 180 -1.60 3.30 13.17
N GLU A 181 -2.09 2.33 13.95
CA GLU A 181 -2.18 2.45 15.41
C GLU A 181 -0.79 2.50 16.07
N THR A 182 0.11 1.58 15.72
CA THR A 182 1.46 1.56 16.30
C THR A 182 2.26 2.80 15.90
N LEU A 183 2.13 3.23 14.64
CA LEU A 183 2.71 4.49 14.17
C LEU A 183 2.16 5.71 14.92
N GLN A 184 0.84 5.79 15.09
CA GLN A 184 0.20 6.91 15.79
C GLN A 184 0.63 6.98 17.25
N ASN A 185 0.77 5.83 17.92
CA ASN A 185 1.23 5.76 19.30
C ASN A 185 2.69 6.22 19.43
N PHE A 186 3.57 5.76 18.54
CA PHE A 186 4.97 6.22 18.49
C PHE A 186 5.07 7.75 18.30
N LEU A 187 4.30 8.31 17.37
CA LEU A 187 4.30 9.75 17.11
C LEU A 187 3.80 10.54 18.33
N LYS A 188 2.70 10.08 18.96
CA LYS A 188 2.16 10.70 20.19
C LYS A 188 3.17 10.69 21.33
N GLN A 189 3.89 9.59 21.53
CA GLN A 189 4.94 9.48 22.56
C GLN A 189 6.09 10.46 22.31
N ASN A 190 6.36 10.79 21.04
CA ASN A 190 7.36 11.79 20.65
C ASN A 190 6.81 13.22 20.58
N GLY A 191 5.59 13.47 21.04
CA GLY A 191 4.97 14.80 21.07
C GLY A 191 4.43 15.29 19.72
N ILE A 192 4.40 14.44 18.70
CA ILE A 192 3.85 14.76 17.38
C ILE A 192 2.42 14.22 17.28
N ARG A 193 1.49 15.04 16.78
CA ARG A 193 0.11 14.64 16.51
C ARG A 193 -0.19 14.81 15.03
N LEU A 194 -0.26 13.69 14.33
CA LEU A 194 -0.73 13.63 12.95
C LEU A 194 -2.21 13.24 12.91
N SER A 195 -2.94 13.81 11.96
CA SER A 195 -4.32 13.42 11.66
C SER A 195 -4.34 12.04 11.00
N PHE A 196 -5.52 11.42 10.92
CA PHE A 196 -5.66 10.14 10.22
C PHE A 196 -5.26 10.26 8.74
N ASP A 197 -5.62 11.37 8.09
CA ASP A 197 -5.26 11.63 6.68
C ASP A 197 -3.74 11.77 6.48
N ASP A 198 -3.03 12.35 7.44
CA ASP A 198 -1.56 12.43 7.40
C ASP A 198 -0.92 11.03 7.52
N LEU A 199 -1.46 10.18 8.39
CA LEU A 199 -0.98 8.79 8.53
C LEU A 199 -1.24 7.99 7.26
N ILE A 200 -2.43 8.13 6.66
CA ILE A 200 -2.74 7.50 5.37
C ILE A 200 -1.81 8.03 4.28
N ALA A 201 -1.51 9.33 4.26
CA ALA A 201 -0.56 9.91 3.31
C ALA A 201 0.85 9.30 3.44
N PHE A 202 1.32 9.05 4.66
CA PHE A 202 2.56 8.32 4.88
C PHE A 202 2.49 6.89 4.34
N PHE A 203 1.42 6.14 4.68
CA PHE A 203 1.24 4.77 4.19
C PHE A 203 1.24 4.70 2.67
N ARG A 204 0.56 5.61 1.96
CA ARG A 204 0.55 5.67 0.48
C ARG A 204 1.92 5.83 -0.18
N VAL A 205 2.94 6.25 0.56
CA VAL A 205 4.32 6.38 0.06
C VAL A 205 5.16 5.16 0.38
N VAL A 206 4.90 4.51 1.51
CA VAL A 206 5.78 3.51 2.12
C VAL A 206 5.28 2.08 1.92
N ASP A 207 3.98 1.85 2.06
CA ASP A 207 3.31 0.57 1.82
C ASP A 207 3.24 0.33 0.30
N GLN A 208 4.17 -0.47 -0.22
CA GLN A 208 4.35 -0.67 -1.66
C GLN A 208 3.44 -1.75 -2.22
N ASP A 209 3.14 -2.77 -1.42
CA ASP A 209 2.23 -3.86 -1.81
C ASP A 209 0.76 -3.58 -1.48
N ALA A 210 0.49 -2.46 -0.79
CA ALA A 210 -0.84 -1.97 -0.41
C ALA A 210 -1.61 -2.95 0.48
N ASP A 211 -0.91 -3.70 1.33
CA ASP A 211 -1.52 -4.63 2.27
C ASP A 211 -2.05 -3.96 3.57
N GLY A 212 -1.81 -2.64 3.70
CA GLY A 212 -2.23 -1.83 4.84
C GLY A 212 -1.29 -1.92 6.06
N LYS A 213 -0.11 -2.54 5.88
CA LYS A 213 0.93 -2.69 6.89
C LYS A 213 2.25 -2.23 6.29
N ILE A 214 3.18 -1.83 7.15
CA ILE A 214 4.54 -1.48 6.72
C ILE A 214 5.50 -2.50 7.30
N ASN A 215 6.12 -3.29 6.42
CA ASN A 215 7.14 -4.25 6.82
C ASN A 215 8.52 -3.59 7.01
N TYR A 216 9.50 -4.36 7.50
CA TYR A 216 10.84 -3.84 7.76
C TYR A 216 11.53 -3.27 6.51
N SER A 217 11.37 -3.94 5.36
CA SER A 217 12.01 -3.52 4.10
C SER A 217 11.42 -2.21 3.59
N GLU A 218 10.10 -2.04 3.71
CA GLU A 218 9.40 -0.82 3.30
C GLU A 218 9.78 0.37 4.17
N LEU A 219 9.80 0.19 5.49
CA LEU A 219 10.26 1.24 6.39
C LEU A 219 11.72 1.60 6.10
N LEU A 220 12.59 0.59 5.94
CA LEU A 220 14.00 0.79 5.63
C LEU A 220 14.17 1.67 4.39
N GLU A 221 13.50 1.33 3.28
CA GLU A 221 13.56 2.11 2.03
C GLU A 221 13.08 3.55 2.25
N ALA A 222 12.09 3.77 3.10
CA ALA A 222 11.58 5.10 3.43
C ALA A 222 12.52 5.94 4.31
N ILE A 223 13.29 5.32 5.22
CA ILE A 223 14.05 6.07 6.24
C ILE A 223 15.55 6.23 5.96
N THR A 224 16.11 5.48 5.01
CA THR A 224 17.56 5.52 4.75
C THR A 224 17.95 6.45 3.62
N PHE A 225 18.93 7.32 3.88
CA PHE A 225 19.58 8.14 2.86
C PHE A 225 20.54 7.26 2.06
N THR A 226 20.25 7.09 0.78
CA THR A 226 20.97 6.26 -0.23
C THR A 226 20.63 4.76 -0.26
N PRO A 227 20.45 4.19 -1.47
CA PRO A 227 20.39 2.75 -1.66
C PRO A 227 21.68 2.03 -1.23
N ASP A 228 22.86 2.65 -1.36
CA ASP A 228 24.13 1.91 -1.24
C ASP A 228 24.61 1.64 0.19
N TYR A 229 24.13 2.40 1.18
CA TYR A 229 24.58 2.25 2.57
C TYR A 229 24.27 0.86 3.17
N PHE A 230 23.24 0.18 2.65
CA PHE A 230 22.77 -1.12 3.17
C PHE A 230 22.71 -2.22 2.10
N GLN A 231 23.42 -2.10 0.97
CA GLN A 231 23.51 -3.21 0.01
C GLN A 231 24.01 -4.50 0.69
N GLN A 232 24.99 -4.38 1.57
CA GLN A 232 25.54 -5.51 2.33
C GLN A 232 24.51 -6.09 3.30
N GLU A 233 23.74 -5.24 3.99
CA GLU A 233 22.71 -5.69 4.93
C GLU A 233 21.52 -6.34 4.22
N ARG A 234 21.11 -5.83 3.05
CA ARG A 234 20.11 -6.46 2.18
C ARG A 234 20.58 -7.80 1.64
N GLN A 235 21.81 -7.87 1.13
CA GLN A 235 22.41 -9.13 0.67
C GLN A 235 22.48 -10.15 1.82
N PHE A 236 22.85 -9.71 3.02
CA PHE A 236 22.92 -10.55 4.20
C PHE A 236 21.53 -11.07 4.63
N VAL A 237 20.49 -10.22 4.63
CA VAL A 237 19.11 -10.62 4.97
C VAL A 237 18.53 -11.57 3.91
N ASP A 238 18.80 -11.34 2.62
CA ASP A 238 18.39 -12.25 1.55
C ASP A 238 19.14 -13.59 1.61
N GLU A 239 20.43 -13.59 1.97
CA GLU A 239 21.20 -14.81 2.24
C GLU A 239 20.67 -15.56 3.47
N LEU A 240 20.28 -14.84 4.52
CA LEU A 240 19.63 -15.43 5.70
C LEU A 240 18.27 -16.04 5.36
N ARG A 241 17.49 -15.41 4.49
CA ARG A 241 16.21 -15.96 4.01
C ARG A 241 16.43 -17.23 3.19
N LYS A 242 17.35 -17.20 2.22
CA LYS A 242 17.70 -18.36 1.37
C LYS A 242 18.27 -19.52 2.19
N SER A 243 19.13 -19.23 3.17
CA SER A 243 19.68 -20.25 4.07
C SER A 243 18.61 -20.87 4.96
N ARG A 244 17.65 -20.07 5.46
CA ARG A 244 16.50 -20.57 6.22
C ARG A 244 15.58 -21.47 5.39
N GLU A 245 15.31 -21.09 4.14
CA GLU A 245 14.55 -21.93 3.19
C GLU A 245 15.27 -23.26 2.92
N LYS A 246 16.60 -23.22 2.77
CA LYS A 246 17.43 -24.42 2.59
C LYS A 246 17.45 -25.33 3.81
N ILE A 247 17.45 -24.77 5.03
CA ILE A 247 17.34 -25.55 6.28
C ILE A 247 16.00 -26.28 6.33
N ILE A 248 14.90 -25.60 6.01
CA ILE A 248 13.55 -26.21 5.98
C ILE A 248 13.49 -27.35 4.96
N GLN A 249 14.15 -27.20 3.80
CA GLN A 249 14.26 -28.24 2.78
C GLN A 249 15.03 -29.47 3.32
N LEU A 250 16.19 -29.24 3.95
CA LEU A 250 17.03 -30.30 4.51
C LEU A 250 16.35 -31.02 5.68
N GLU A 251 15.53 -30.32 6.46
CA GLU A 251 14.72 -30.94 7.52
C GLU A 251 13.69 -31.91 6.96
N LYS A 252 13.02 -31.56 5.85
CA LYS A 252 12.08 -32.45 5.15
C LYS A 252 12.79 -33.69 4.59
N GLU A 253 13.94 -33.51 3.93
CA GLU A 253 14.73 -34.62 3.37
C GLU A 253 15.25 -35.56 4.49
N ARG A 254 15.65 -35.01 5.63
CA ARG A 254 16.06 -35.80 6.80
C ARG A 254 14.91 -36.65 7.36
N GLU A 255 13.69 -36.13 7.32
CA GLU A 255 12.49 -36.87 7.74
C GLU A 255 12.19 -38.04 6.79
N GLU A 256 12.34 -37.85 5.48
CA GLU A 256 12.23 -38.92 4.49
C GLU A 256 13.29 -40.02 4.67
N ILE A 257 14.55 -39.63 4.91
CA ILE A 257 15.64 -40.59 5.20
C ILE A 257 15.35 -41.40 6.46
N ASN A 258 14.78 -40.78 7.51
CA ASN A 258 14.40 -41.50 8.72
C ASN A 258 13.25 -42.49 8.48
N ASN A 259 12.28 -42.15 7.63
CA ASN A 259 11.22 -43.07 7.23
C ASN A 259 11.77 -44.26 6.42
N LEU A 260 12.73 -44.01 5.52
CA LEU A 260 13.43 -45.08 4.78
C LEU A 260 14.23 -45.99 5.72
N LYS A 261 14.92 -45.45 6.73
CA LYS A 261 15.63 -46.26 7.75
C LYS A 261 14.67 -47.20 8.50
N ARG A 262 13.52 -46.69 8.95
CA ARG A 262 12.48 -47.51 9.61
C ARG A 262 11.94 -48.61 8.69
N SER A 263 11.78 -48.31 7.40
CA SER A 263 11.35 -49.32 6.43
C SER A 263 12.39 -50.43 6.21
N ARG A 264 13.68 -50.07 6.22
CA ARG A 264 14.80 -51.02 6.11
C ARG A 264 14.92 -51.91 7.34
N GLU A 265 14.71 -51.37 8.53
CA GLU A 265 14.68 -52.14 9.79
C GLU A 265 13.57 -53.20 9.77
N ARG A 266 12.36 -52.84 9.31
CA ARG A 266 11.26 -53.81 9.10
C ARG A 266 11.60 -54.91 8.10
N ILE A 267 12.31 -54.58 7.01
CA ILE A 267 12.74 -55.58 6.03
C ILE A 267 13.74 -56.57 6.65
N GLU A 268 14.65 -56.11 7.52
CA GLU A 268 15.58 -56.99 8.23
C GLU A 268 14.87 -57.87 9.27
N GLU A 269 13.85 -57.37 9.97
CA GLU A 269 13.00 -58.21 10.83
C GLU A 269 12.25 -59.29 10.06
N LEU A 270 11.75 -58.97 8.86
CA LEU A 270 11.09 -59.94 7.98
C LEU A 270 12.06 -61.01 7.45
N LYS A 271 13.32 -60.66 7.19
CA LYS A 271 14.35 -61.65 6.82
C LYS A 271 14.63 -62.64 7.95
N LYS A 272 14.83 -62.14 9.17
CA LYS A 272 15.01 -63.00 10.36
C LYS A 272 13.81 -63.92 10.60
N SER A 273 12.61 -63.39 10.42
CA SER A 273 11.37 -64.18 10.55
C SER A 273 11.27 -65.28 9.48
N ARG A 274 11.77 -65.03 8.27
CA ARG A 274 11.83 -66.03 7.19
C ARG A 274 12.84 -67.14 7.47
N GLU A 275 14.00 -66.81 8.01
CA GLU A 275 15.02 -67.80 8.42
C GLU A 275 14.45 -68.73 9.52
N TYR A 276 13.73 -68.17 10.50
CA TYR A 276 13.06 -68.95 11.54
C TYR A 276 11.97 -69.90 10.98
N LEU A 277 11.21 -69.47 9.98
CA LEU A 277 10.24 -70.33 9.29
C LEU A 277 10.90 -71.46 8.50
N GLU A 278 12.10 -71.23 7.98
CA GLU A 278 12.88 -72.24 7.25
C GLU A 278 13.44 -73.32 8.21
N GLU A 279 13.84 -72.92 9.43
CA GLU A 279 14.19 -73.85 10.51
C GLU A 279 12.98 -74.67 10.99
N LEU A 280 11.81 -74.02 11.16
CA LEU A 280 10.55 -74.71 11.48
C LEU A 280 10.11 -75.69 10.40
N ARG A 281 10.40 -75.41 9.14
CA ARG A 281 10.14 -76.34 8.04
C ARG A 281 11.05 -77.58 8.11
N LYS A 282 12.34 -77.39 8.38
CA LYS A 282 13.30 -78.50 8.58
C LYS A 282 12.95 -79.35 9.80
N SER A 283 12.41 -78.75 10.86
CA SER A 283 11.93 -79.51 12.03
C SER A 283 10.63 -80.26 11.73
N ARG A 284 9.72 -79.68 10.94
CA ARG A 284 8.51 -80.35 10.46
C ARG A 284 8.82 -81.55 9.56
N GLU A 285 9.80 -81.44 8.65
CA GLU A 285 10.29 -82.56 7.83
C GLU A 285 10.87 -83.70 8.70
N LYS A 286 11.53 -83.39 9.82
CA LYS A 286 11.96 -84.41 10.80
C LYS A 286 10.80 -85.05 11.56
N VAL A 287 9.74 -84.30 11.85
CA VAL A 287 8.51 -84.82 12.48
C VAL A 287 7.74 -85.71 11.50
N GLU A 288 7.69 -85.36 10.22
CA GLU A 288 7.09 -86.19 9.15
C GLU A 288 7.87 -87.51 8.97
N GLN A 289 9.21 -87.47 9.01
CA GLN A 289 10.06 -88.68 9.02
C GLN A 289 9.83 -89.55 10.29
N LEU A 290 9.46 -88.93 11.42
CA LEU A 290 9.06 -89.65 12.63
C LEU A 290 7.63 -90.21 12.56
N GLU A 291 6.71 -89.57 11.83
CA GLU A 291 5.36 -90.08 11.56
C GLU A 291 5.37 -91.21 10.52
N GLU A 292 6.28 -91.21 9.54
CA GLU A 292 6.55 -92.36 8.66
C GLU A 292 7.16 -93.55 9.42
N LEU A 293 7.98 -93.29 10.46
CA LEU A 293 8.43 -94.30 11.42
C LEU A 293 7.31 -94.82 12.33
N ARG A 294 6.28 -94.01 12.59
CA ARG A 294 5.08 -94.41 13.35
C ARG A 294 4.11 -95.23 12.50
N GLN A 295 3.92 -94.88 11.23
CA GLN A 295 3.13 -95.64 10.25
C GLN A 295 3.81 -96.92 9.76
N SER A 296 5.15 -97.02 9.88
CA SER A 296 5.88 -98.30 9.71
C SER A 296 5.90 -99.18 10.97
N SER A 297 5.44 -98.66 12.12
CA SER A 297 5.12 -99.47 13.32
C SER A 297 3.67 -99.99 13.36
N GLU A 298 2.81 -99.58 12.42
CA GLU A 298 1.43 -100.10 12.25
C GLU A 298 1.31 -101.03 11.03
N ARG A 299 2.43 -101.55 10.52
CA ARG A 299 2.48 -102.58 9.46
C ARG A 299 3.31 -103.80 9.85
N GLN A 300 3.06 -104.32 11.04
CA GLN A 300 3.11 -105.75 11.30
C GLN A 300 1.91 -106.19 12.12
N GLU A 301 0.74 -106.23 11.49
CA GLU A 301 -0.25 -107.25 11.82
C GLU A 301 -1.18 -107.45 10.62
N ASP A 302 -0.70 -108.25 9.66
CA ASP A 302 -1.56 -109.13 8.87
C ASP A 302 -0.70 -110.06 8.00
N LEU A 303 -0.17 -111.11 8.64
CA LEU A 303 0.05 -112.38 7.97
C LEU A 303 -0.73 -113.45 8.75
N LYS A 304 -1.85 -113.82 8.13
CA LYS A 304 -2.72 -115.00 8.34
C LYS A 304 -3.83 -114.91 9.38
N LYS A 305 -5.00 -114.50 8.88
CA LYS A 305 -6.19 -115.37 8.94
C LYS A 305 -6.10 -116.46 7.87
N SER A 306 -5.55 -117.61 8.26
CA SER A 306 -5.90 -118.95 7.77
C SER A 306 -5.01 -119.92 8.57
N ARG A 307 -5.49 -120.75 9.47
CA ARG A 307 -6.76 -121.48 9.57
C ARG A 307 -7.10 -121.75 11.03
N GLU A 308 -8.40 -121.70 11.32
CA GLU A 308 -9.16 -122.63 12.16
C GLU A 308 -8.36 -123.68 12.94
N ARG A 309 -8.42 -123.65 14.28
CA ARG A 309 -9.29 -124.52 15.12
C ARG A 309 -8.74 -124.61 16.55
N LEU A 310 -9.69 -124.78 17.48
CA LEU A 310 -9.55 -125.32 18.84
C LEU A 310 -8.74 -124.45 19.83
N GLU A 311 -9.32 -123.92 20.91
CA GLU A 311 -9.92 -124.60 22.07
C GLU A 311 -8.99 -124.38 23.27
N GLN A 312 -9.57 -123.83 24.34
CA GLN A 312 -9.10 -123.97 25.72
C GLN A 312 -7.66 -123.50 26.04
N LEU A 313 -7.54 -122.34 26.70
CA LEU A 313 -7.14 -122.25 28.12
C LEU A 313 -6.44 -120.92 28.46
N LYS A 314 -7.05 -120.24 29.43
CA LYS A 314 -6.46 -119.55 30.58
C LYS A 314 -5.42 -118.46 30.30
N ASN A 315 -5.93 -117.23 30.44
CA ASN A 315 -5.47 -116.21 31.38
C ASN A 315 -4.02 -116.35 31.91
N SER A 316 -3.24 -115.30 31.60
CA SER A 316 -2.31 -114.60 32.49
C SER A 316 -1.22 -115.42 33.20
N ARG A 317 0.04 -115.16 32.85
CA ARG A 317 1.15 -114.84 33.79
C ARG A 317 2.45 -114.65 32.99
N GLU A 318 3.01 -113.46 33.04
CA GLU A 318 4.20 -113.12 33.84
C GLU A 318 5.50 -113.81 33.44
N ARG A 319 6.44 -112.94 33.02
CA ARG A 319 7.91 -113.01 33.19
C ARG A 319 8.69 -114.18 32.58
N MET A 320 9.55 -113.77 31.65
CA MET A 320 10.99 -114.06 31.56
C MET A 320 11.42 -115.52 31.72
N GLU A 321 11.95 -116.12 30.66
CA GLU A 321 13.39 -116.39 30.59
C GLU A 321 13.81 -116.92 29.22
N LYS A 322 15.03 -116.52 28.86
CA LYS A 322 15.73 -116.88 27.62
C LYS A 322 16.02 -118.37 27.60
N LEU A 323 15.98 -118.99 26.42
CA LEU A 323 17.09 -119.84 25.95
C LEU A 323 16.90 -120.28 24.49
N LYS A 324 17.92 -119.91 23.72
CA LYS A 324 18.62 -120.68 22.69
C LYS A 324 17.86 -121.29 21.50
N TYR A 325 18.18 -120.71 20.34
CA TYR A 325 18.87 -121.34 19.21
C TYR A 325 18.20 -122.56 18.56
N SER A 326 17.93 -122.46 17.25
CA SER A 326 18.89 -122.88 16.22
C SER A 326 18.24 -123.01 14.82
N SER A 327 19.10 -123.09 13.80
CA SER A 327 18.87 -123.51 12.42
C SER A 327 18.50 -122.39 11.42
N GLU A 328 19.39 -121.49 11.02
CA GLU A 328 20.46 -121.67 10.00
C GLU A 328 20.00 -122.24 8.64
N LYS A 329 19.91 -121.36 7.63
CA LYS A 329 20.71 -121.36 6.38
C LYS A 329 20.29 -120.14 5.54
N VAL A 330 21.06 -119.05 5.44
CA VAL A 330 22.40 -118.85 4.85
C VAL A 330 22.30 -118.21 3.45
N GLN A 331 23.12 -117.16 3.28
CA GLN A 331 23.97 -116.78 2.13
C GLN A 331 23.72 -115.32 1.70
N ASP A 332 24.65 -114.36 1.72
CA ASP A 332 26.01 -114.26 2.27
C ASP A 332 26.47 -112.81 2.08
N PHE A 333 27.13 -112.28 3.12
CA PHE A 333 28.40 -111.52 3.14
C PHE A 333 28.67 -110.36 2.14
N LYS A 334 29.46 -109.33 2.47
CA LYS A 334 30.55 -109.18 3.47
C LYS A 334 30.75 -107.66 3.68
N ASN A 335 30.81 -107.22 4.93
CA ASN A 335 32.03 -106.76 5.62
C ASN A 335 32.73 -105.60 4.91
N SER A 336 32.62 -104.39 5.44
CA SER A 336 33.59 -103.82 6.40
C SER A 336 34.62 -102.98 5.68
N ARG A 337 34.72 -101.73 6.15
CA ARG A 337 35.96 -101.00 6.44
C ARG A 337 37.21 -101.51 5.71
N GLU A 338 37.82 -100.64 4.91
CA GLU A 338 39.10 -99.99 5.22
C GLU A 338 39.72 -99.35 3.98
N SER A 339 40.44 -98.27 4.22
CA SER A 339 41.56 -97.77 3.43
C SER A 339 41.27 -97.12 2.06
N LEU A 340 41.31 -95.78 2.10
CA LEU A 340 42.32 -95.01 1.37
C LEU A 340 43.41 -95.89 0.75
N GLU A 341 43.54 -95.89 -0.57
CA GLU A 341 44.77 -95.50 -1.27
C GLU A 341 44.69 -95.86 -2.76
N ASP A 342 45.28 -94.97 -3.55
CA ASP A 342 45.65 -95.13 -4.95
C ASP A 342 44.50 -95.14 -5.98
N LEU A 343 44.13 -94.04 -6.62
CA LEU A 343 44.98 -92.94 -7.10
C LEU A 343 46.31 -93.43 -7.66
N LYS A 344 46.24 -94.31 -8.65
CA LYS A 344 47.13 -94.23 -9.80
C LYS A 344 46.28 -94.58 -11.00
N LYS A 345 46.00 -93.56 -11.82
CA LYS A 345 46.87 -93.30 -12.97
C LYS A 345 46.93 -94.60 -13.77
N SER A 346 46.27 -94.66 -14.89
CA SER A 346 46.52 -93.70 -15.94
C SER A 346 45.58 -94.06 -17.08
N ARG A 347 45.09 -93.05 -17.78
CA ARG A 347 45.58 -92.74 -19.13
C ARG A 347 45.34 -93.91 -20.07
N GLU A 348 44.73 -93.70 -21.21
CA GLU A 348 44.44 -92.51 -21.97
C GLU A 348 43.44 -93.11 -22.98
N ILE A 349 42.31 -92.46 -23.23
CA ILE A 349 42.20 -91.73 -24.49
C ILE A 349 42.95 -92.47 -25.60
N LEU A 350 42.22 -93.36 -26.26
CA LEU A 350 42.45 -94.08 -27.52
C LEU A 350 41.72 -95.42 -27.29
N GLN A 351 40.60 -95.75 -27.92
CA GLN A 351 40.25 -95.47 -29.29
C GLN A 351 38.78 -95.81 -29.45
N GLU A 352 38.04 -94.78 -29.85
CA GLU A 352 37.28 -94.82 -31.09
C GLU A 352 36.28 -95.96 -31.29
N LEU A 353 35.01 -95.52 -31.33
CA LEU A 353 34.17 -95.73 -32.51
C LEU A 353 34.04 -97.18 -33.00
N LYS A 354 33.94 -98.10 -32.07
CA LYS A 354 33.33 -99.41 -32.27
C LYS A 354 32.56 -99.72 -31.00
N SER A 355 31.25 -99.82 -30.96
CA SER A 355 30.27 -99.87 -32.03
C SER A 355 28.96 -100.10 -31.30
N SER A 356 28.38 -99.01 -30.79
CA SER A 356 27.07 -98.48 -31.17
C SER A 356 25.99 -99.43 -31.72
N ARG A 357 25.91 -100.68 -31.25
CA ARG A 357 24.92 -101.66 -31.76
C ARG A 357 24.20 -102.49 -30.70
N GLU A 358 24.54 -102.31 -29.43
CA GLU A 358 23.80 -102.94 -28.31
C GLU A 358 22.82 -101.98 -27.62
N ARG A 359 22.69 -100.74 -28.12
CA ARG A 359 21.71 -99.72 -27.67
C ARG A 359 20.26 -99.98 -28.09
N LEU A 360 19.90 -101.19 -28.51
CA LEU A 360 18.55 -101.51 -29.02
C LEU A 360 17.61 -102.18 -28.00
N ASN A 361 18.09 -102.61 -26.83
CA ASN A 361 17.24 -103.22 -25.79
C ASN A 361 17.01 -102.33 -24.55
N GLN A 362 17.50 -101.08 -24.54
CA GLN A 362 17.23 -100.09 -23.47
C GLN A 362 16.16 -99.04 -23.88
N LEU A 363 15.59 -99.14 -25.09
CA LEU A 363 14.69 -98.13 -25.64
C LEU A 363 13.23 -98.26 -25.14
N GLU A 364 12.88 -99.37 -24.51
CA GLU A 364 11.52 -99.63 -24.04
C GLU A 364 11.28 -99.12 -22.61
N GLU A 365 12.28 -99.18 -21.74
CA GLU A 365 12.24 -98.56 -20.41
C GLU A 365 12.34 -97.02 -20.48
N LEU A 366 13.08 -96.48 -21.46
CA LEU A 366 13.20 -95.04 -21.69
C LEU A 366 11.90 -94.38 -22.19
N LYS A 367 10.99 -95.13 -22.84
CA LYS A 367 9.68 -94.60 -23.25
C LYS A 367 8.75 -94.38 -22.05
N LYS A 368 8.78 -95.28 -21.05
CA LYS A 368 7.97 -95.13 -19.82
C LYS A 368 8.52 -94.03 -18.90
N SER A 369 9.84 -93.85 -18.84
CA SER A 369 10.42 -92.72 -18.08
C SER A 369 10.20 -91.38 -18.79
N ARG A 370 10.18 -91.35 -20.12
CA ARG A 370 9.85 -90.14 -20.89
C ARG A 370 8.40 -89.67 -20.72
N GLN A 371 7.42 -90.58 -20.67
CA GLN A 371 6.01 -90.22 -20.38
C GLN A 371 5.84 -89.61 -18.98
N LYS A 372 6.53 -90.14 -17.96
CA LYS A 372 6.53 -89.54 -16.61
C LYS A 372 7.22 -88.16 -16.55
N ILE A 373 8.24 -87.93 -17.37
CA ILE A 373 8.91 -86.63 -17.48
C ILE A 373 8.02 -85.61 -18.20
N GLU A 374 7.30 -86.00 -19.26
CA GLU A 374 6.31 -85.14 -19.93
C GLU A 374 5.16 -84.74 -18.98
N GLU A 375 4.63 -85.68 -18.19
CA GLU A 375 3.62 -85.37 -17.16
C GLU A 375 4.16 -84.42 -16.07
N LEU A 376 5.42 -84.59 -15.65
CA LEU A 376 6.08 -83.70 -14.69
C LEU A 376 6.37 -82.30 -15.26
N GLU A 377 6.67 -82.19 -16.57
CA GLU A 377 6.83 -80.91 -17.25
C GLU A 377 5.50 -80.16 -17.41
N GLU A 378 4.40 -80.85 -17.72
CA GLU A 378 3.07 -80.25 -17.70
C GLU A 378 2.67 -79.78 -16.30
N LEU A 379 2.99 -80.56 -15.27
CA LEU A 379 2.73 -80.18 -13.87
C LEU A 379 3.55 -78.95 -13.44
N LYS A 380 4.82 -78.86 -13.87
CA LYS A 380 5.66 -77.65 -13.68
C LYS A 380 5.09 -76.44 -14.40
N LYS A 381 4.70 -76.57 -15.66
CA LYS A 381 4.04 -75.49 -16.43
C LYS A 381 2.72 -75.07 -15.78
N SER A 382 1.96 -76.00 -15.19
CA SER A 382 0.74 -75.68 -14.45
C SER A 382 1.03 -74.93 -13.14
N ARG A 383 2.09 -75.29 -12.41
CA ARG A 383 2.52 -74.60 -11.18
C ARG A 383 3.05 -73.20 -11.47
N GLU A 384 3.80 -73.02 -12.55
CA GLU A 384 4.25 -71.70 -13.01
C GLU A 384 3.07 -70.82 -13.44
N ARG A 385 2.08 -71.37 -14.16
CA ARG A 385 0.84 -70.66 -14.47
C ARG A 385 0.06 -70.29 -13.21
N GLN A 386 -0.01 -71.18 -12.22
CA GLN A 386 -0.65 -70.90 -10.94
C GLN A 386 0.08 -69.82 -10.14
N ALA A 387 1.41 -69.80 -10.17
CA ALA A 387 2.22 -68.74 -9.54
C ALA A 387 2.00 -67.38 -10.22
N GLN A 388 1.99 -67.33 -11.56
CA GLN A 388 1.67 -66.11 -12.31
C GLN A 388 0.24 -65.63 -12.05
N ILE A 389 -0.73 -66.54 -11.93
CA ILE A 389 -2.11 -66.20 -11.57
C ILE A 389 -2.19 -65.65 -10.13
N ALA A 390 -1.42 -66.20 -9.19
CA ALA A 390 -1.37 -65.70 -7.82
C ALA A 390 -0.74 -64.29 -7.73
N GLU A 391 0.31 -64.05 -8.50
CA GLU A 391 0.96 -62.73 -8.59
C GLU A 391 0.04 -61.70 -9.26
N LEU A 392 -0.69 -62.09 -10.31
CA LEU A 392 -1.72 -61.27 -10.93
C LEU A 392 -2.92 -61.00 -10.01
N ARG A 393 -3.26 -61.92 -9.10
CA ARG A 393 -4.28 -61.68 -8.07
C ARG A 393 -3.82 -60.65 -7.04
N GLN A 394 -2.59 -60.75 -6.56
CA GLN A 394 -2.01 -59.75 -5.65
C GLN A 394 -1.87 -58.38 -6.31
N SER A 395 -1.47 -58.32 -7.58
CA SER A 395 -1.38 -57.05 -8.31
C SER A 395 -2.76 -56.43 -8.55
N ARG A 396 -3.78 -57.25 -8.82
CA ARG A 396 -5.18 -56.81 -8.94
C ARG A 396 -5.75 -56.30 -7.60
N GLU A 397 -5.42 -56.95 -6.49
CA GLU A 397 -5.84 -56.51 -5.15
C GLU A 397 -5.20 -55.17 -4.78
N ARG A 398 -3.90 -54.98 -5.07
CA ARG A 398 -3.22 -53.68 -4.91
C ARG A 398 -3.82 -52.58 -5.79
N LEU A 399 -4.24 -52.91 -7.01
CA LEU A 399 -4.94 -51.98 -7.91
C LEU A 399 -6.32 -51.58 -7.36
N GLU A 400 -7.03 -52.51 -6.72
CA GLU A 400 -8.32 -52.24 -6.07
C GLU A 400 -8.15 -51.31 -4.85
N ASP A 401 -7.08 -51.51 -4.06
CA ASP A 401 -6.77 -50.64 -2.92
C ASP A 401 -6.30 -49.25 -3.35
N LEU A 402 -5.51 -49.16 -4.43
CA LEU A 402 -5.14 -47.89 -5.06
C LEU A 402 -6.36 -47.16 -5.61
N ARG A 403 -7.31 -47.89 -6.20
CA ARG A 403 -8.57 -47.32 -6.68
C ARG A 403 -9.40 -46.74 -5.53
N LYS A 404 -9.60 -47.50 -4.45
CA LYS A 404 -10.29 -47.01 -3.25
C LYS A 404 -9.59 -45.81 -2.61
N SER A 405 -8.25 -45.83 -2.58
CA SER A 405 -7.46 -44.70 -2.07
C SER A 405 -7.62 -43.46 -2.94
N ARG A 406 -7.66 -43.63 -4.27
CA ARG A 406 -7.89 -42.54 -5.24
C ARG A 406 -9.31 -41.98 -5.12
N GLU A 407 -10.33 -42.82 -4.96
CA GLU A 407 -11.72 -42.39 -4.73
C GLU A 407 -11.84 -41.58 -3.43
N LYS A 408 -11.17 -42.03 -2.36
CA LYS A 408 -11.11 -41.29 -1.09
C LYS A 408 -10.38 -39.94 -1.22
N LEU A 409 -9.32 -39.88 -2.03
CA LEU A 409 -8.57 -38.66 -2.29
C LEU A 409 -9.39 -37.65 -3.11
N GLN A 410 -10.16 -38.12 -4.10
CA GLN A 410 -11.12 -37.30 -4.85
C GLN A 410 -12.23 -36.75 -3.94
N GLN A 411 -12.71 -37.55 -2.99
CA GLN A 411 -13.73 -37.12 -2.03
C GLN A 411 -13.17 -36.05 -1.07
N MET A 412 -11.94 -36.22 -0.58
CA MET A 412 -11.27 -35.18 0.22
C MET A 412 -10.99 -33.91 -0.57
N GLU A 413 -10.64 -33.99 -1.86
CA GLU A 413 -10.50 -32.82 -2.72
C GLU A 413 -11.83 -32.08 -2.94
N TYR A 414 -12.94 -32.82 -3.08
CA TYR A 414 -14.27 -32.24 -3.19
C TYR A 414 -14.70 -31.54 -1.89
N GLU A 415 -14.44 -32.17 -0.75
CA GLU A 415 -14.68 -31.58 0.58
C GLU A 415 -13.82 -30.34 0.82
N ARG A 416 -12.54 -30.37 0.41
CA ARG A 416 -11.64 -29.22 0.51
C ARG A 416 -12.12 -28.04 -0.35
N LYS A 417 -12.56 -28.29 -1.58
CA LYS A 417 -13.16 -27.26 -2.44
C LYS A 417 -14.44 -26.66 -1.84
N ASN A 418 -15.26 -27.47 -1.20
CA ASN A 418 -16.45 -26.99 -0.49
C ASN A 418 -16.09 -26.18 0.77
N TYR A 419 -15.04 -26.59 1.48
CA TYR A 419 -14.51 -25.83 2.62
C TYR A 419 -13.98 -24.46 2.19
N ASP A 420 -13.17 -24.40 1.12
CA ASP A 420 -12.65 -23.15 0.56
C ASP A 420 -13.78 -22.21 0.13
N LYS A 421 -14.84 -22.76 -0.50
CA LYS A 421 -16.03 -21.99 -0.88
C LYS A 421 -16.83 -21.49 0.33
N MET A 422 -16.89 -22.26 1.41
CA MET A 422 -17.50 -21.84 2.68
C MET A 422 -16.69 -20.76 3.39
N GLU A 423 -15.35 -20.83 3.33
CA GLU A 423 -14.42 -19.83 3.86
C GLU A 423 -14.57 -18.50 3.09
N GLU A 424 -14.67 -18.55 1.77
CA GLU A 424 -14.97 -17.38 0.92
C GLU A 424 -16.33 -16.75 1.26
N LEU A 425 -17.37 -17.58 1.47
CA LEU A 425 -18.68 -17.09 1.87
C LEU A 425 -18.65 -16.42 3.25
N LYS A 426 -17.89 -16.94 4.22
CA LYS A 426 -17.69 -16.28 5.52
C LYS A 426 -17.02 -14.92 5.37
N LYS A 427 -15.92 -14.84 4.63
CA LYS A 427 -15.22 -13.57 4.34
C LYS A 427 -16.15 -12.57 3.63
N SER A 428 -16.96 -13.04 2.70
CA SER A 428 -17.94 -12.18 2.00
C SER A 428 -19.00 -11.62 2.96
N ARG A 429 -19.45 -12.42 3.93
CA ARG A 429 -20.44 -12.03 4.94
C ARG A 429 -19.86 -11.02 5.94
N GLU A 430 -18.63 -11.23 6.40
CA GLU A 430 -17.91 -10.28 7.25
C GLU A 430 -17.75 -8.92 6.55
N ARG A 431 -17.40 -8.94 5.25
CA ARG A 431 -17.29 -7.72 4.43
C ARG A 431 -18.64 -7.00 4.29
N ILE A 432 -19.75 -7.74 4.14
CA ILE A 432 -21.09 -7.16 4.10
C ILE A 432 -21.46 -6.50 5.44
N GLU A 433 -21.15 -7.13 6.56
CA GLU A 433 -21.40 -6.54 7.90
C GLU A 433 -20.56 -5.27 8.13
N GLU A 434 -19.32 -5.26 7.66
CA GLU A 434 -18.47 -4.07 7.74
C GLU A 434 -18.98 -2.92 6.87
N LEU A 435 -19.42 -3.22 5.65
CA LEU A 435 -20.07 -2.24 4.76
C LEU A 435 -21.37 -1.67 5.36
N GLN A 436 -22.14 -2.49 6.07
CA GLN A 436 -23.34 -2.02 6.78
C GLN A 436 -22.99 -1.07 7.93
N LYS A 437 -21.92 -1.34 8.69
CA LYS A 437 -21.42 -0.43 9.74
C LYS A 437 -20.92 0.89 9.16
N GLN A 438 -20.19 0.84 8.05
CA GLN A 438 -19.72 2.04 7.35
C GLN A 438 -20.90 2.88 6.82
N ARG A 439 -21.93 2.23 6.25
CA ARG A 439 -23.14 2.92 5.79
C ARG A 439 -23.85 3.66 6.92
N LYS A 440 -24.00 3.06 8.10
CA LYS A 440 -24.57 3.75 9.27
C LYS A 440 -23.76 4.97 9.70
N LYS A 441 -22.43 4.86 9.74
CA LYS A 441 -21.55 6.01 10.05
C LYS A 441 -21.67 7.13 9.02
N MET A 442 -21.78 6.80 7.73
CA MET A 442 -22.01 7.78 6.67
C MET A 442 -23.34 8.51 6.82
N GLU A 443 -24.39 7.80 7.24
CA GLU A 443 -25.71 8.38 7.47
C GLU A 443 -25.71 9.33 8.69
N GLU A 444 -25.01 8.97 9.76
CA GLU A 444 -24.78 9.84 10.93
C GLU A 444 -24.00 11.11 10.57
N LEU A 445 -22.92 10.97 9.77
CA LEU A 445 -22.13 12.11 9.30
C LEU A 445 -22.93 13.05 8.41
N ARG A 446 -23.80 12.50 7.54
CA ARG A 446 -24.68 13.29 6.69
C ARG A 446 -25.66 14.11 7.52
N ASN A 447 -26.31 13.50 8.52
CA ASN A 447 -27.22 14.19 9.41
C ASN A 447 -26.52 15.30 10.21
N TYR A 448 -25.28 15.06 10.63
CA TYR A 448 -24.45 16.07 11.30
C TYR A 448 -24.09 17.25 10.39
N GLN A 449 -23.74 16.98 9.12
CA GLN A 449 -23.47 18.02 8.12
C GLN A 449 -24.72 18.87 7.83
N GLU A 450 -25.89 18.26 7.66
CA GLU A 450 -27.16 18.97 7.47
C GLU A 450 -27.48 19.90 8.65
N SER A 451 -27.23 19.45 9.89
CA SER A 451 -27.38 20.29 11.09
C SER A 451 -26.41 21.48 11.12
N LEU A 452 -25.15 21.29 10.70
CA LEU A 452 -24.15 22.35 10.63
C LEU A 452 -24.50 23.40 9.57
N GLU A 453 -25.04 22.99 8.42
CA GLU A 453 -25.50 23.93 7.39
C GLU A 453 -26.69 24.78 7.86
N LEU A 454 -27.64 24.17 8.58
CA LEU A 454 -28.75 24.89 9.22
C LEU A 454 -28.23 25.96 10.20
N GLN A 455 -27.28 25.59 11.06
CA GLN A 455 -26.70 26.52 12.03
C GLN A 455 -25.92 27.67 11.37
N LYS A 456 -25.23 27.40 10.26
CA LYS A 456 -24.58 28.45 9.45
C LYS A 456 -25.60 29.41 8.84
N LYS A 457 -26.68 28.89 8.24
CA LYS A 457 -27.75 29.71 7.66
C LYS A 457 -28.42 30.61 8.70
N GLU A 458 -28.64 30.11 9.91
CA GLU A 458 -29.18 30.91 11.02
C GLU A 458 -28.23 32.04 11.43
N ARG A 459 -26.92 31.77 11.52
CA ARG A 459 -25.92 32.77 11.87
C ARG A 459 -25.82 33.87 10.81
N ASP A 460 -25.74 33.47 9.55
CA ASP A 460 -25.68 34.41 8.42
C ASP A 460 -26.97 35.27 8.34
N GLY A 461 -28.13 34.67 8.65
CA GLY A 461 -29.39 35.39 8.77
C GLY A 461 -29.41 36.42 9.91
N MET A 462 -28.82 36.09 11.08
CA MET A 462 -28.68 37.03 12.19
C MET A 462 -27.73 38.19 11.85
N ASP A 463 -26.60 37.91 11.20
CA ASP A 463 -25.65 38.94 10.79
C ASP A 463 -26.25 39.89 9.73
N LEU A 464 -27.06 39.34 8.81
CA LEU A 464 -27.81 40.15 7.84
C LEU A 464 -28.81 41.09 8.53
N ARG A 465 -29.55 40.61 9.54
CA ARG A 465 -30.48 41.44 10.32
C ARG A 465 -29.75 42.58 11.06
N ARG A 466 -28.64 42.27 11.73
CA ARG A 466 -27.81 43.28 12.40
C ARG A 466 -27.25 44.33 11.43
N SER A 467 -26.86 43.91 10.23
CA SER A 467 -26.42 44.82 9.17
C SER A 467 -27.56 45.74 8.70
N GLN A 468 -28.76 45.19 8.50
CA GLN A 468 -29.95 45.97 8.15
C GLN A 468 -30.34 46.99 9.22
N GLU A 469 -30.25 46.64 10.50
CA GLU A 469 -30.49 47.54 11.63
C GLU A 469 -29.50 48.72 11.62
N ARG A 470 -28.20 48.45 11.45
CA ARG A 470 -27.17 49.51 11.31
C ARG A 470 -27.45 50.44 10.14
N ILE A 471 -27.87 49.90 8.99
CA ILE A 471 -28.23 50.72 7.82
C ILE A 471 -29.42 51.63 8.14
N GLN A 472 -30.42 51.14 8.88
CA GLN A 472 -31.57 51.97 9.30
C GLN A 472 -31.16 53.08 10.27
N GLU A 473 -30.25 52.80 11.20
CA GLU A 473 -29.69 53.83 12.10
C GLU A 473 -28.90 54.89 11.33
N LEU A 474 -28.08 54.48 10.36
CA LEU A 474 -27.33 55.40 9.50
C LEU A 474 -28.27 56.28 8.67
N LYS A 475 -29.39 55.75 8.16
CA LYS A 475 -30.42 56.54 7.46
C LYS A 475 -31.05 57.58 8.38
N LYS A 476 -31.39 57.22 9.62
CA LYS A 476 -31.91 58.18 10.62
C LYS A 476 -30.88 59.25 10.97
N SER A 477 -29.61 58.87 11.08
CA SER A 477 -28.51 59.82 11.33
C SER A 477 -28.34 60.81 10.17
N ARG A 478 -28.37 60.33 8.92
CA ARG A 478 -28.34 61.16 7.71
C ARG A 478 -29.47 62.20 7.70
N GLN A 479 -30.70 61.76 7.98
CA GLN A 479 -31.85 62.68 8.05
C GLN A 479 -31.67 63.79 9.09
N ARG A 480 -31.06 63.49 10.23
CA ARG A 480 -30.75 64.51 11.26
C ARG A 480 -29.71 65.50 10.77
N ILE A 481 -28.70 65.05 10.03
CA ILE A 481 -27.68 65.92 9.41
C ILE A 481 -28.34 66.85 8.40
N ASP A 482 -29.19 66.33 7.51
CA ASP A 482 -29.90 67.13 6.51
C ASP A 482 -30.79 68.20 7.18
N GLN A 483 -31.45 67.86 8.30
CA GLN A 483 -32.21 68.83 9.10
C GLN A 483 -31.34 69.92 9.72
N MET A 484 -30.15 69.56 10.22
CA MET A 484 -29.20 70.54 10.76
C MET A 484 -28.66 71.48 9.67
N GLU A 485 -28.37 70.96 8.48
CA GLU A 485 -27.94 71.78 7.34
C GLU A 485 -29.04 72.76 6.90
N ALA A 486 -30.29 72.31 6.84
CA ALA A 486 -31.42 73.19 6.55
C ALA A 486 -31.57 74.32 7.60
N LEU A 487 -31.44 74.01 8.89
CA LEU A 487 -31.46 75.00 9.97
C LEU A 487 -30.28 75.98 9.88
N ARG A 488 -29.09 75.48 9.51
CA ARG A 488 -27.91 76.33 9.32
C ARG A 488 -28.12 77.33 8.19
N ASN A 489 -28.62 76.87 7.04
CA ASN A 489 -28.93 77.72 5.90
C ASN A 489 -29.99 78.78 6.25
N SER A 490 -31.02 78.39 7.00
CA SER A 490 -32.04 79.35 7.49
C SER A 490 -31.43 80.41 8.40
N ARG A 491 -30.50 80.05 9.29
CA ARG A 491 -29.82 81.01 10.18
C ARG A 491 -28.91 81.96 9.41
N GLU A 492 -28.25 81.50 8.35
CA GLU A 492 -27.48 82.37 7.45
C GLU A 492 -28.39 83.35 6.69
N GLN A 493 -29.55 82.90 6.23
CA GLN A 493 -30.55 83.77 5.62
C GLN A 493 -31.08 84.82 6.61
N GLU A 494 -31.32 84.46 7.88
CA GLU A 494 -31.71 85.43 8.91
C GLU A 494 -30.62 86.47 9.18
N ARG A 495 -29.34 86.06 9.25
CA ARG A 495 -28.21 86.99 9.42
C ARG A 495 -28.13 88.00 8.27
N THR A 496 -28.21 87.53 7.03
CA THR A 496 -28.19 88.41 5.85
C THR A 496 -29.38 89.37 5.83
N ILE A 497 -30.58 88.92 6.22
CA ILE A 497 -31.75 89.80 6.38
C ILE A 497 -31.51 90.86 7.46
N GLN A 498 -30.89 90.49 8.59
CA GLN A 498 -30.60 91.41 9.68
C GLN A 498 -29.56 92.48 9.26
N GLU A 499 -28.52 92.09 8.54
CA GLU A 499 -27.55 93.01 7.94
C GLU A 499 -28.22 93.98 6.95
N MET A 500 -29.13 93.49 6.11
CA MET A 500 -29.93 94.35 5.22
C MET A 500 -30.82 95.34 5.99
N ARG A 501 -31.42 94.93 7.12
CA ARG A 501 -32.21 95.84 7.97
C ARG A 501 -31.35 96.94 8.57
N GLN A 502 -30.20 96.60 9.14
CA GLN A 502 -29.25 97.58 9.67
C GLN A 502 -28.75 98.54 8.58
N SER A 503 -28.52 98.04 7.37
CA SER A 503 -28.19 98.87 6.20
C SER A 503 -29.31 99.86 5.86
N ARG A 504 -30.57 99.40 5.85
CA ARG A 504 -31.74 100.27 5.63
C ARG A 504 -31.88 101.35 6.70
N GLU A 505 -31.70 101.02 7.97
CA GLU A 505 -31.72 102.00 9.07
C GLU A 505 -30.63 103.07 8.90
N ARG A 506 -29.42 102.67 8.48
CA ARG A 506 -28.34 103.63 8.15
C ARG A 506 -28.73 104.54 6.99
N ILE A 507 -29.40 104.02 5.96
CA ILE A 507 -29.88 104.82 4.83
C ILE A 507 -30.97 105.80 5.28
N GLU A 508 -31.90 105.41 6.16
CA GLU A 508 -32.88 106.34 6.73
C GLU A 508 -32.23 107.44 7.56
N GLN A 509 -31.26 107.10 8.42
CA GLN A 509 -30.49 108.09 9.17
C GLN A 509 -29.76 109.08 8.25
N LEU A 510 -29.23 108.60 7.12
CA LEU A 510 -28.62 109.45 6.10
C LEU A 510 -29.66 110.38 5.44
N ARG A 511 -30.87 109.88 5.12
CA ARG A 511 -31.95 110.72 4.57
C ARG A 511 -32.42 111.79 5.57
N ASP A 512 -32.55 111.44 6.84
CA ASP A 512 -32.88 112.42 7.90
C ASP A 512 -31.78 113.46 8.05
N SER A 513 -30.51 113.05 7.94
CA SER A 513 -29.37 113.97 7.94
C SER A 513 -29.36 114.89 6.71
N GLU A 514 -29.70 114.39 5.52
CA GLU A 514 -29.87 115.21 4.31
C GLU A 514 -31.02 116.21 4.46
N LEU A 515 -32.16 115.78 5.01
CA LEU A 515 -33.29 116.67 5.28
C LEU A 515 -32.88 117.77 6.28
N ARG A 516 -32.06 117.42 7.28
CA ARG A 516 -31.50 118.37 8.24
C ARG A 516 -30.52 119.33 7.60
N ILE A 517 -29.67 118.85 6.69
CA ILE A 517 -28.77 119.69 5.90
C ILE A 517 -29.58 120.67 5.05
N GLN A 518 -30.64 120.24 4.37
CA GLN A 518 -31.51 121.13 3.60
C GLN A 518 -32.21 122.19 4.48
N GLN A 519 -32.65 121.81 5.69
CA GLN A 519 -33.18 122.78 6.67
C GLN A 519 -32.12 123.80 7.10
N LEU A 520 -30.89 123.36 7.37
CA LEU A 520 -29.76 124.22 7.72
C LEU A 520 -29.32 125.11 6.55
N GLU A 521 -29.37 124.62 5.31
CA GLU A 521 -29.10 125.41 4.10
C GLU A 521 -30.16 126.48 3.88
N ASN A 522 -31.43 126.17 4.12
CA ASN A 522 -32.51 127.16 4.07
C ASN A 522 -32.36 128.20 5.20
N GLN A 523 -31.93 127.79 6.40
CA GLN A 523 -31.58 128.71 7.49
C GLN A 523 -30.35 129.55 7.13
N ARG A 524 -29.33 128.97 6.49
CA ARG A 524 -28.14 129.67 5.99
C ARG A 524 -28.51 130.74 4.94
N ARG A 525 -29.40 130.43 4.00
CA ARG A 525 -29.93 131.41 3.03
C ARG A 525 -30.69 132.55 3.73
N SER A 526 -31.40 132.27 4.83
CA SER A 526 -32.05 133.31 5.64
C SER A 526 -31.07 134.16 6.47
N LEU A 527 -29.86 133.66 6.69
CA LEU A 527 -28.79 134.29 7.48
C LEU A 527 -27.72 134.99 6.60
N GLU A 528 -27.99 135.24 5.31
CA GLU A 528 -27.13 135.97 4.36
C GLU A 528 -26.96 137.47 4.66
N ARG A 529 -26.78 137.83 5.95
CA ARG A 529 -26.21 139.10 6.39
C ARG A 529 -25.41 138.95 7.70
N SER A 530 -24.38 138.10 7.78
CA SER A 530 -23.30 138.29 8.79
C SER A 530 -22.05 137.40 8.59
N ARG A 531 -20.90 137.93 9.02
CA ARG A 531 -19.47 137.55 8.87
C ARG A 531 -18.98 136.16 9.36
N GLN A 532 -19.75 135.07 9.27
CA GLN A 532 -19.30 133.72 9.75
C GLN A 532 -18.90 132.72 8.64
N LEU A 533 -18.82 133.14 7.37
CA LEU A 533 -18.60 132.25 6.21
C LEU A 533 -17.19 131.59 6.15
N GLU A 534 -16.13 132.32 6.51
CA GLU A 534 -14.74 131.84 6.39
C GLU A 534 -14.35 130.68 7.34
N LYS A 535 -15.10 130.48 8.43
CA LYS A 535 -14.85 129.37 9.36
C LYS A 535 -15.48 128.07 8.86
N ILE A 536 -16.66 128.18 8.25
CA ILE A 536 -17.42 127.04 7.72
C ILE A 536 -16.77 126.49 6.45
N GLU A 537 -16.16 127.34 5.61
CA GLU A 537 -15.42 126.88 4.42
C GLU A 537 -14.18 126.06 4.79
N ARG A 538 -13.45 126.43 5.85
CA ARG A 538 -12.31 125.66 6.36
C ARG A 538 -12.70 124.29 6.93
N ASP A 539 -13.80 124.22 7.67
CA ASP A 539 -14.28 122.97 8.25
C ASP A 539 -14.82 122.01 7.16
N LEU A 540 -15.39 122.56 6.08
CA LEU A 540 -15.84 121.80 4.90
C LEU A 540 -14.67 121.20 4.10
N GLU A 541 -13.57 121.93 3.97
CA GLU A 541 -12.38 121.44 3.26
C GLU A 541 -11.64 120.35 4.06
N TYR A 542 -11.62 120.48 5.38
CA TYR A 542 -11.09 119.45 6.29
C TYR A 542 -11.88 118.12 6.21
N GLU A 543 -13.21 118.17 6.24
CA GLU A 543 -14.03 116.96 6.13
C GLU A 543 -13.98 116.31 4.72
N ARG A 544 -13.76 117.11 3.65
CA ARG A 544 -13.53 116.56 2.30
C ARG A 544 -12.23 115.77 2.20
N GLN A 545 -11.13 116.28 2.77
CA GLN A 545 -9.85 115.56 2.81
C GLN A 545 -9.97 114.27 3.63
N ARG A 546 -10.59 114.34 4.80
CA ARG A 546 -10.81 113.19 5.68
C ARG A 546 -11.66 112.11 5.03
N SER A 547 -12.68 112.49 4.25
CA SER A 547 -13.50 111.56 3.49
C SER A 547 -12.71 110.89 2.36
N GLN A 548 -11.84 111.63 1.65
CA GLN A 548 -11.01 111.06 0.58
C GLN A 548 -9.97 110.06 1.11
N GLU A 549 -9.30 110.37 2.21
CA GLU A 549 -8.33 109.46 2.84
C GLU A 549 -8.99 108.17 3.33
N ARG A 550 -10.22 108.25 3.82
CA ARG A 550 -10.99 107.09 4.29
C ARG A 550 -11.43 106.18 3.14
N ILE A 551 -11.78 106.75 1.98
CA ILE A 551 -12.10 105.98 0.77
C ILE A 551 -10.85 105.26 0.25
N GLN A 552 -9.70 105.96 0.17
CA GLN A 552 -8.44 105.35 -0.28
C GLN A 552 -7.98 104.19 0.62
N ARG A 553 -8.17 104.29 1.94
CA ARG A 553 -7.90 103.18 2.87
C ARG A 553 -8.80 101.97 2.63
N LEU A 554 -10.09 102.19 2.41
CA LEU A 554 -11.05 101.10 2.16
C LEU A 554 -10.80 100.42 0.81
N GLU A 555 -10.40 101.18 -0.21
CA GLU A 555 -9.98 100.61 -1.51
C GLU A 555 -8.73 99.74 -1.37
N LEU A 556 -7.74 100.18 -0.58
CA LEU A 556 -6.52 99.40 -0.30
C LEU A 556 -6.82 98.11 0.49
N GLU A 557 -7.66 98.17 1.52
CA GLU A 557 -8.10 96.98 2.28
C GLU A 557 -8.83 95.98 1.39
N ALA A 558 -9.75 96.44 0.52
CA ALA A 558 -10.45 95.58 -0.42
C ALA A 558 -9.52 94.92 -1.45
N GLU A 559 -8.44 95.60 -1.87
CA GLU A 559 -7.45 95.03 -2.78
C GLU A 559 -6.58 93.96 -2.09
N ILE A 560 -6.23 94.17 -0.83
CA ILE A 560 -5.50 93.18 -0.01
C ILE A 560 -6.37 91.92 0.17
N GLU A 561 -7.65 92.09 0.52
CA GLU A 561 -8.56 90.97 0.75
C GLU A 561 -8.81 90.14 -0.53
N ARG A 562 -8.84 90.79 -1.70
CA ARG A 562 -8.88 90.08 -3.00
C ARG A 562 -7.62 89.24 -3.24
N LYS A 563 -6.44 89.81 -3.01
CA LYS A 563 -5.16 89.10 -3.20
C LYS A 563 -5.01 87.92 -2.25
N GLU A 564 -5.51 88.00 -1.03
CA GLU A 564 -5.51 86.87 -0.08
C GLU A 564 -6.46 85.74 -0.52
N ARG A 565 -7.64 86.08 -1.05
CA ARG A 565 -8.57 85.08 -1.60
C ARG A 565 -8.03 84.40 -2.85
N GLU A 566 -7.34 85.13 -3.73
CA GLU A 566 -6.69 84.54 -4.91
C GLU A 566 -5.57 83.56 -4.52
N ARG A 567 -4.74 83.89 -3.52
CA ARG A 567 -3.72 82.95 -3.00
C ARG A 567 -4.32 81.70 -2.37
N ALA A 568 -5.41 81.84 -1.60
CA ALA A 568 -6.09 80.69 -1.00
C ALA A 568 -6.65 79.74 -2.08
N LEU A 569 -7.18 80.29 -3.18
CA LEU A 569 -7.63 79.52 -4.34
C LEU A 569 -6.47 78.81 -5.08
N GLU A 570 -5.32 79.47 -5.24
CA GLU A 570 -4.12 78.84 -5.84
C GLU A 570 -3.56 77.70 -4.97
N GLU A 571 -3.55 77.85 -3.65
CA GLU A 571 -3.15 76.80 -2.71
C GLU A 571 -4.09 75.59 -2.76
N GLU A 572 -5.41 75.83 -2.88
CA GLU A 572 -6.42 74.78 -2.99
C GLU A 572 -6.33 74.02 -4.32
N ILE A 573 -6.07 74.72 -5.43
CA ILE A 573 -5.82 74.12 -6.75
C ILE A 573 -4.54 73.26 -6.73
N ASN A 574 -3.46 73.76 -6.15
CA ASN A 574 -2.20 73.01 -6.02
C ASN A 574 -2.35 71.77 -5.11
N PHE A 575 -3.13 71.89 -4.03
CA PHE A 575 -3.45 70.76 -3.15
C PHE A 575 -4.22 69.67 -3.89
N VAL A 576 -5.20 70.04 -4.73
CA VAL A 576 -5.97 69.08 -5.54
C VAL A 576 -5.11 68.44 -6.64
N GLN A 577 -4.22 69.20 -7.30
CA GLN A 577 -3.31 68.66 -8.31
C GLN A 577 -2.29 67.67 -7.71
N SER A 578 -1.77 67.93 -6.50
CA SER A 578 -0.84 67.01 -5.82
C SER A 578 -1.44 65.64 -5.52
N ARG A 579 -2.77 65.55 -5.32
CA ARG A 579 -3.48 64.28 -5.06
C ARG A 579 -3.85 63.50 -6.32
N ILE A 580 -3.84 64.14 -7.49
CA ILE A 580 -4.17 63.49 -8.77
C ILE A 580 -2.93 62.82 -9.37
N TYR A 581 -1.71 63.30 -9.09
CA TYR A 581 -0.46 62.75 -9.63
C TYR A 581 0.24 61.69 -8.77
N ASP A 582 -0.28 61.36 -7.59
CA ASP A 582 0.31 60.38 -6.66
C ASP A 582 -0.42 59.01 -6.65
N THR A 583 -0.75 58.50 -7.84
CA THR A 583 -1.06 57.08 -8.03
C THR A 583 0.07 56.40 -8.84
N PRO A 584 0.85 55.49 -8.23
CA PRO A 584 1.93 54.80 -8.92
C PRO A 584 1.42 53.94 -10.09
N LYS A 585 1.95 54.22 -11.29
CA LYS A 585 1.76 53.45 -12.52
C LYS A 585 2.01 51.94 -12.29
N ARG A 586 0.97 51.12 -12.47
CA ARG A 586 1.12 49.71 -12.86
C ARG A 586 1.78 49.69 -14.24
N ARG A 587 2.98 49.11 -14.34
CA ARG A 587 3.66 48.80 -15.60
C ARG A 587 2.95 47.61 -16.25
N TYR A 588 2.45 47.80 -17.46
CA TYR A 588 2.39 46.77 -18.50
C TYR A 588 3.60 46.95 -19.41
#